data_AF-A0A954EKJ2-F1
#
_entry.id   AF-A0A954EKJ2-F1
#
_cell.length_a   1.000
_cell.length_b   1.000
_cell.length_c   1.000
_cell.angle_alpha   90.00
_cell.angle_beta   90.00
_cell.angle_gamma   90.00
#
_symmetry.space_group_name_H-M   'P 1'
#
loop_
_entity.id
_entity.type
_entity.pdbx_description
1 polymer ?
#
loop_
_entity_poly.entity_id
_entity_poly.type
_entity_poly.pdbx_seq_one_letter_code
_entity_poly.pdbx_strand_id
1 'polypeptide(L)'
;MSTDRGYFNIPVPTLGGRQFWGDVLFYQGWRIQENVFTKHYRLIDSGDVRRAWGTREACEAALAEIKKSEQLPPMKGEVVIYVHGIIRSSKSISSLITSLEESNYTVVGFDYPSTQVTMVDSAAYLKQVIDSLEGVEKIHFVCHSMGGLIVRTYLQQYEPDTRIGRMVMLGVPNLGAKMADIMKDNILYQFIYGPAGQELVENPEGYIAKLPTPQFEFAVIAGARGTNDGWNPLIPGDDDGTVSVDATRLPGAVDFMTVPAIHSFMMSNEQAQAATVNFLKHGCLRESGEKSPIIRKENAVKPGE
;
A
#
# COMPACT_ATOMS: atom_id res chain seq x y z
N MET A 1 32.41 23.77 -9.50
CA MET A 1 31.29 22.95 -9.01
C MET A 1 30.45 22.57 -10.21
N SER A 2 30.53 21.31 -10.65
CA SER A 2 29.78 20.84 -11.82
C SER A 2 28.31 20.85 -11.48
N THR A 3 27.53 21.75 -12.10
CA THR A 3 26.08 21.60 -12.14
C THR A 3 25.81 20.36 -12.98
N ASP A 4 25.56 19.22 -12.33
CA ASP A 4 25.19 17.99 -13.02
C ASP A 4 23.81 18.23 -13.65
N ARG A 5 23.81 18.84 -14.85
CA ARG A 5 22.60 19.05 -15.63
C ARG A 5 22.13 17.66 -16.01
N GLY A 6 20.92 17.29 -15.58
CA GLY A 6 20.31 16.01 -15.92
C GLY A 6 20.42 15.70 -17.41
N TYR A 7 20.39 14.41 -17.75
CA TYR A 7 20.58 13.98 -19.13
C TYR A 7 19.53 14.61 -20.06
N PHE A 8 19.89 14.74 -21.34
CA PHE A 8 18.98 15.22 -22.37
C PHE A 8 17.64 14.47 -22.29
N ASN A 9 16.55 15.21 -22.06
CA ASN A 9 15.22 14.64 -21.88
C ASN A 9 14.30 15.05 -23.04
N ILE A 10 13.62 14.06 -23.60
CA ILE A 10 12.46 14.25 -24.47
C ILE A 10 11.23 13.92 -23.63
N PRO A 11 10.26 14.85 -23.45
CA PRO A 11 9.02 14.58 -22.75
C PRO A 11 8.22 13.50 -23.48
N VAL A 12 8.12 12.33 -22.87
CA VAL A 12 7.40 11.18 -23.42
C VAL A 12 6.50 10.58 -22.35
N PRO A 13 5.27 10.16 -22.70
CA PRO A 13 4.49 9.28 -21.85
C PRO A 13 5.34 8.06 -21.52
N THR A 14 5.39 7.69 -20.24
CA THR A 14 6.20 6.55 -19.80
C THR A 14 5.65 5.20 -20.27
N LEU A 15 4.45 5.17 -20.86
CA LEU A 15 3.72 3.98 -21.34
C LEU A 15 3.63 2.84 -20.30
N GLY A 16 3.80 3.16 -19.00
CA GLY A 16 3.84 2.18 -17.91
C GLY A 16 5.25 1.81 -17.45
N GLY A 17 5.45 0.53 -17.12
CA GLY A 17 6.71 -0.01 -16.59
C GLY A 17 6.83 -0.03 -15.05
N ARG A 18 5.74 0.21 -14.30
CA ARG A 18 5.76 0.33 -12.83
C ARG A 18 6.36 -0.86 -12.08
N GLN A 19 6.35 -2.05 -12.66
CA GLN A 19 7.04 -3.20 -12.06
C GLN A 19 8.56 -3.06 -12.06
N PHE A 20 9.13 -2.08 -12.78
CA PHE A 20 10.57 -1.82 -12.83
C PHE A 20 10.97 -0.48 -12.20
N TRP A 21 10.01 0.27 -11.68
CA TRP A 21 10.21 1.62 -11.14
C TRP A 21 9.56 1.72 -9.76
N GLY A 22 10.31 2.17 -8.76
CA GLY A 22 9.79 2.45 -7.41
C GLY A 22 9.77 3.95 -7.13
N ASP A 23 8.67 4.45 -6.59
CA ASP A 23 8.56 5.82 -6.10
C ASP A 23 9.54 6.03 -4.93
N VAL A 24 10.31 7.10 -4.99
CA VAL A 24 11.23 7.53 -3.93
C VAL A 24 10.91 8.93 -3.42
N LEU A 25 10.06 9.68 -4.12
CA LEU A 25 9.62 11.01 -3.75
C LEU A 25 8.25 11.31 -4.34
N PHE A 26 7.40 12.00 -3.58
CA PHE A 26 6.14 12.57 -4.06
C PHE A 26 6.02 14.05 -3.70
N TYR A 27 5.52 14.87 -4.61
CA TYR A 27 5.16 16.27 -4.33
C TYR A 27 4.09 16.79 -5.30
N GLN A 28 2.89 17.13 -4.81
CA GLN A 28 1.81 17.74 -5.62
C GLN A 28 1.57 17.01 -6.98
N GLY A 29 1.51 15.67 -6.96
CA GLY A 29 1.30 14.85 -8.16
C GLY A 29 2.58 14.55 -8.97
N TRP A 30 3.69 15.22 -8.67
CA TRP A 30 5.02 14.91 -9.21
C TRP A 30 5.64 13.76 -8.44
N ARG A 31 6.38 12.90 -9.15
CA ARG A 31 7.09 11.77 -8.56
C ARG A 31 8.50 11.64 -9.10
N ILE A 32 9.44 11.28 -8.23
CA ILE A 32 10.72 10.74 -8.65
C ILE A 32 10.68 9.24 -8.45
N GLN A 33 11.10 8.51 -9.47
CA GLN A 33 11.15 7.05 -9.46
C GLN A 33 12.56 6.55 -9.73
N GLU A 34 12.96 5.49 -9.05
CA GLU A 34 14.21 4.77 -9.27
C GLU A 34 13.93 3.49 -10.08
N ASN A 35 14.76 3.20 -11.07
CA ASN A 35 14.70 1.93 -11.78
C ASN A 35 15.39 0.83 -10.97
N VAL A 36 14.69 -0.30 -10.78
CA VAL A 36 15.19 -1.41 -9.96
C VAL A 36 16.51 -2.01 -10.48
N PHE A 37 16.75 -2.00 -11.79
CA PHE A 37 17.93 -2.62 -12.41
C PHE A 37 19.05 -1.63 -12.70
N THR A 38 18.73 -0.50 -13.36
CA THR A 38 19.75 0.45 -13.81
C THR A 38 20.15 1.44 -12.72
N LYS A 39 19.35 1.56 -11.65
CA LYS A 39 19.55 2.54 -10.56
C LYS A 39 19.52 3.99 -11.04
N HIS A 40 19.01 4.24 -12.25
CA HIS A 40 18.72 5.58 -12.75
C HIS A 40 17.38 6.08 -12.22
N TYR A 41 17.25 7.39 -12.15
CA TYR A 41 16.06 8.09 -11.68
C TYR A 41 15.32 8.74 -12.84
N ARG A 42 14.01 8.91 -12.68
CA ARG A 42 13.17 9.74 -13.55
C ARG A 42 12.25 10.62 -12.72
N LEU A 43 12.10 11.87 -13.15
CA LEU A 43 11.05 12.77 -12.69
C LEU A 43 9.86 12.65 -13.64
N ILE A 44 8.68 12.39 -13.10
CA ILE A 44 7.42 12.31 -13.86
C ILE A 44 6.38 13.27 -13.26
N ASP A 45 5.50 13.79 -14.10
CA ASP A 45 4.34 14.57 -13.68
C ASP A 45 3.11 13.68 -13.38
N SER A 46 2.00 14.32 -13.02
CA SER A 46 0.72 13.65 -12.73
C SER A 46 0.12 12.93 -13.95
N GLY A 47 0.54 13.28 -15.17
CA GLY A 47 0.16 12.63 -16.42
C GLY A 47 1.03 11.43 -16.80
N ASP A 48 1.92 10.96 -15.90
CA ASP A 48 2.91 9.92 -16.18
C ASP A 48 3.89 10.29 -17.33
N VAL A 49 4.14 11.58 -17.56
CA VAL A 49 5.09 12.07 -18.57
C VAL A 49 6.44 12.35 -17.93
N ARG A 50 7.52 11.79 -18.52
CA ARG A 50 8.88 12.01 -18.01
C ARG A 50 9.37 13.42 -18.31
N ARG A 51 9.74 14.17 -17.27
CA ARG A 51 10.24 15.55 -17.36
C ARG A 51 11.75 15.68 -17.14
N ALA A 52 12.36 14.74 -16.42
CA ALA A 52 13.82 14.62 -16.30
C ALA A 52 14.22 13.16 -16.03
N TRP A 53 15.51 12.85 -16.22
CA TRP A 53 16.09 11.55 -15.84
C TRP A 53 17.61 11.63 -15.65
N GLY A 54 18.16 10.68 -14.89
CA GLY A 54 19.59 10.57 -14.61
C GLY A 54 19.87 10.21 -13.17
N THR A 55 20.67 11.01 -12.48
CA THR A 55 20.90 10.88 -11.04
C THR A 55 19.69 11.36 -10.24
N ARG A 56 19.64 10.98 -8.95
CA ARG A 56 18.59 11.44 -8.04
C ARG A 56 18.65 12.95 -7.88
N GLU A 57 19.86 13.47 -7.68
CA GLU A 57 20.15 14.89 -7.47
C GLU A 57 19.70 15.72 -8.68
N ALA A 58 19.91 15.22 -9.90
CA ALA A 58 19.43 15.88 -11.11
C ALA A 58 17.90 15.92 -11.19
N CYS A 59 17.21 14.85 -10.80
CA CYS A 59 15.74 14.81 -10.78
C CYS A 59 15.16 15.72 -9.68
N GLU A 60 15.79 15.77 -8.51
CA GLU A 60 15.40 16.66 -7.40
C GLU A 60 15.63 18.14 -7.75
N ALA A 61 16.76 18.46 -8.40
CA ALA A 61 17.04 19.81 -8.90
C ALA A 61 16.01 20.23 -9.97
N ALA A 62 15.66 19.33 -10.90
CA ALA A 62 14.61 19.60 -11.88
C ALA A 62 13.25 19.86 -11.22
N LEU A 63 12.89 19.06 -10.20
CA LEU A 63 11.67 19.26 -9.43
C LEU A 63 11.70 20.60 -8.66
N ALA A 64 12.84 21.00 -8.09
CA ALA A 64 12.97 22.28 -7.40
C ALA A 64 12.74 23.48 -8.34
N GLU A 65 13.28 23.43 -9.56
CA GLU A 65 13.00 24.44 -10.58
C GLU A 65 11.53 24.46 -10.98
N ILE A 66 10.90 23.29 -11.15
CA ILE A 66 9.46 23.18 -11.44
C ILE A 66 8.61 23.76 -10.31
N LYS A 67 8.91 23.44 -9.04
CA LYS A 67 8.23 24.01 -7.86
C LYS A 67 8.23 25.53 -7.91
N LYS A 68 9.35 26.13 -8.32
CA LYS A 68 9.51 27.58 -8.45
C LYS A 68 8.80 28.15 -9.67
N SER A 69 8.96 27.53 -10.84
CA SER A 69 8.40 28.05 -12.10
C SER A 69 6.88 27.92 -12.17
N GLU A 70 6.33 26.82 -11.68
CA GLU A 70 4.89 26.54 -11.64
C GLU A 70 4.22 27.01 -10.35
N GLN A 71 5.00 27.56 -9.40
CA GLN A 71 4.52 28.03 -8.09
C GLN A 71 3.70 26.97 -7.35
N LEU A 72 4.21 25.73 -7.35
CA LEU A 72 3.51 24.61 -6.75
C LEU A 72 3.31 24.84 -5.24
N PRO A 73 2.07 24.70 -4.73
CA PRO A 73 1.80 24.96 -3.32
C PRO A 73 2.57 23.96 -2.42
N PRO A 74 2.96 24.37 -1.20
CA PRO A 74 3.52 23.44 -0.24
C PRO A 74 2.54 22.32 0.07
N MET A 75 3.05 21.12 0.32
CA MET A 75 2.25 20.02 0.87
C MET A 75 1.77 20.42 2.28
N LYS A 76 0.50 20.14 2.60
CA LYS A 76 -0.12 20.48 3.89
C LYS A 76 -1.32 19.58 4.18
N GLY A 77 -1.78 19.57 5.43
CA GLY A 77 -2.98 18.84 5.83
C GLY A 77 -2.77 17.32 5.88
N GLU A 78 -3.84 16.57 5.57
CA GLU A 78 -3.84 15.11 5.65
C GLU A 78 -3.65 14.46 4.27
N VAL A 79 -2.73 13.49 4.20
CA VAL A 79 -2.44 12.69 3.00
C VAL A 79 -2.87 11.25 3.22
N VAL A 80 -3.39 10.61 2.16
CA VAL A 80 -3.62 9.16 2.12
C VAL A 80 -2.64 8.52 1.17
N ILE A 81 -1.76 7.66 1.67
CA ILE A 81 -0.90 6.82 0.83
C ILE A 81 -1.66 5.54 0.51
N TYR A 82 -1.92 5.32 -0.77
CA TYR A 82 -2.43 4.03 -1.25
C TYR A 82 -1.27 3.08 -1.58
N VAL A 83 -1.26 1.91 -0.95
CA VAL A 83 -0.26 0.86 -1.19
C VAL A 83 -0.95 -0.33 -1.87
N HIS A 84 -0.61 -0.56 -3.14
CA HIS A 84 -1.23 -1.61 -3.96
C HIS A 84 -0.68 -3.01 -3.63
N GLY A 85 -1.42 -4.05 -4.02
CA GLY A 85 -0.98 -5.44 -3.98
C GLY A 85 -0.03 -5.84 -5.11
N ILE A 86 0.41 -7.09 -5.10
CA ILE A 86 1.33 -7.65 -6.10
C ILE A 86 0.77 -7.63 -7.54
N ILE A 87 1.62 -7.43 -8.54
CA ILE A 87 1.29 -7.36 -9.99
C ILE A 87 0.40 -6.15 -10.35
N ARG A 88 0.03 -5.30 -9.38
CA ARG A 88 -0.81 -4.12 -9.57
C ARG A 88 0.02 -2.83 -9.61
N SER A 89 -0.69 -1.72 -9.63
CA SER A 89 -0.12 -0.38 -9.53
C SER A 89 -1.08 0.56 -8.80
N SER A 90 -0.62 1.77 -8.50
CA SER A 90 -1.43 2.89 -8.03
C SER A 90 -2.69 3.16 -8.86
N LYS A 91 -2.69 2.82 -10.17
CA LYS A 91 -3.86 2.97 -11.05
C LYS A 91 -5.00 1.99 -10.79
N SER A 92 -4.77 0.92 -10.01
CA SER A 92 -5.78 -0.10 -9.74
C SER A 92 -6.89 0.36 -8.78
N ILE A 93 -6.92 1.65 -8.44
CA ILE A 93 -7.76 2.21 -7.39
C ILE A 93 -8.46 3.51 -7.78
N SER A 94 -8.47 3.84 -9.08
CA SER A 94 -8.87 5.16 -9.57
C SER A 94 -10.22 5.66 -9.03
N SER A 95 -11.19 4.75 -8.84
CA SER A 95 -12.50 5.08 -8.24
C SER A 95 -12.42 5.44 -6.75
N LEU A 96 -11.61 4.74 -5.95
CA LEU A 96 -11.41 5.10 -4.55
C LEU A 96 -10.58 6.38 -4.40
N ILE A 97 -9.63 6.66 -5.31
CA ILE A 97 -8.92 7.95 -5.34
C ILE A 97 -9.93 9.07 -5.43
N THR A 98 -10.86 9.00 -6.38
CA THR A 98 -11.91 10.02 -6.54
C THR A 98 -12.70 10.21 -5.25
N SER A 99 -13.17 9.14 -4.59
CA SER A 99 -13.92 9.26 -3.34
C SER A 99 -13.12 9.88 -2.17
N LEU A 100 -11.81 9.63 -2.13
CA LEU A 100 -10.90 10.21 -1.13
C LEU A 100 -10.60 11.68 -1.42
N GLU A 101 -10.38 12.03 -2.68
CA GLU A 101 -10.15 13.42 -3.13
C GLU A 101 -11.41 14.28 -2.93
N GLU A 102 -12.60 13.76 -3.24
CA GLU A 102 -13.89 14.39 -2.92
C GLU A 102 -14.09 14.58 -1.40
N SER A 103 -13.36 13.82 -0.60
CA SER A 103 -13.31 13.93 0.86
C SER A 103 -12.21 14.86 1.38
N ASN A 104 -11.58 15.65 0.51
CA ASN A 104 -10.49 16.59 0.78
C ASN A 104 -9.16 15.95 1.23
N TYR A 105 -8.92 14.68 0.89
CA TYR A 105 -7.61 14.08 1.06
C TYR A 105 -6.73 14.31 -0.16
N THR A 106 -5.44 14.59 0.06
CA THR A 106 -4.44 14.42 -0.99
C THR A 106 -4.05 12.96 -1.06
N VAL A 107 -4.20 12.32 -2.22
CA VAL A 107 -3.90 10.89 -2.37
C VAL A 107 -2.54 10.69 -3.06
N VAL A 108 -1.67 9.92 -2.40
CA VAL A 108 -0.40 9.46 -2.94
C VAL A 108 -0.58 8.02 -3.39
N GLY A 109 -0.75 7.82 -4.70
CA GLY A 109 -0.71 6.50 -5.29
C GLY A 109 0.73 5.99 -5.36
N PHE A 110 1.15 5.23 -4.34
CA PHE A 110 2.52 4.73 -4.23
C PHE A 110 2.74 3.54 -5.17
N ASP A 111 3.67 3.69 -6.12
CA ASP A 111 4.13 2.63 -7.01
C ASP A 111 5.47 2.05 -6.52
N TYR A 112 5.55 0.73 -6.46
CA TYR A 112 6.79 0.01 -6.16
C TYR A 112 6.89 -1.26 -7.04
N PRO A 113 8.10 -1.77 -7.30
CA PRO A 113 8.32 -2.89 -8.21
C PRO A 113 7.95 -4.24 -7.57
N SER A 114 6.65 -4.44 -7.35
CA SER A 114 6.06 -5.48 -6.50
C SER A 114 6.43 -6.93 -6.85
N THR A 115 6.88 -7.20 -8.07
CA THR A 115 7.32 -8.54 -8.52
C THR A 115 8.83 -8.65 -8.69
N GLN A 116 9.60 -7.59 -8.45
CA GLN A 116 11.04 -7.57 -8.70
C GLN A 116 11.89 -7.42 -7.44
N VAL A 117 11.28 -7.05 -6.31
CA VAL A 117 12.00 -6.81 -5.05
C VAL A 117 11.31 -7.49 -3.87
N THR A 118 11.99 -7.56 -2.72
CA THR A 118 11.45 -8.14 -1.47
C THR A 118 10.46 -7.19 -0.79
N MET A 119 9.73 -7.65 0.25
CA MET A 119 8.92 -6.74 1.07
C MET A 119 9.78 -5.71 1.82
N VAL A 120 11.00 -6.07 2.23
CA VAL A 120 11.95 -5.14 2.90
C VAL A 120 12.35 -4.02 1.95
N ASP A 121 12.73 -4.35 0.72
CA ASP A 121 13.07 -3.35 -0.30
C ASP A 121 11.86 -2.47 -0.66
N SER A 122 10.67 -3.08 -0.75
CA SER A 122 9.41 -2.34 -0.99
C SER A 122 9.13 -1.35 0.14
N ALA A 123 9.39 -1.73 1.40
CA ALA A 123 9.27 -0.85 2.55
C ALA A 123 10.32 0.27 2.55
N ALA A 124 11.51 0.03 2.01
CA ALA A 124 12.53 1.07 1.83
C ALA A 124 12.10 2.14 0.80
N TYR A 125 11.41 1.75 -0.28
CA TYR A 125 10.76 2.72 -1.18
C TYR A 125 9.68 3.52 -0.45
N LEU A 126 8.83 2.84 0.33
CA LEU A 126 7.77 3.50 1.10
C LEU A 126 8.32 4.51 2.10
N LYS A 127 9.41 4.17 2.81
CA LYS A 127 10.11 5.07 3.73
C LYS A 127 10.53 6.37 3.05
N GLN A 128 11.14 6.28 1.86
CA GLN A 128 11.59 7.45 1.12
C GLN A 128 10.42 8.35 0.69
N VAL A 129 9.30 7.76 0.27
CA VAL A 129 8.09 8.54 -0.05
C VAL A 129 7.55 9.23 1.20
N ILE A 130 7.43 8.54 2.33
CA ILE A 130 6.99 9.14 3.61
C ILE A 130 7.88 10.33 4.01
N ASP A 131 9.20 10.17 3.89
CA ASP A 131 10.18 11.21 4.22
C ASP A 131 10.03 12.44 3.32
N SER A 132 9.64 12.25 2.07
CA SER A 132 9.47 13.34 1.11
C SER A 132 8.24 14.23 1.35
N LEU A 133 7.31 13.80 2.21
CA LEU A 133 6.04 14.50 2.48
C LEU A 133 6.20 15.68 3.47
N GLU A 134 7.24 16.50 3.33
CA GLU A 134 7.47 17.66 4.19
C GLU A 134 6.25 18.61 4.21
N GLY A 135 5.87 19.09 5.39
CA GLY A 135 4.71 19.98 5.58
C GLY A 135 3.36 19.27 5.74
N VAL A 136 3.28 17.97 5.45
CA VAL A 136 2.09 17.14 5.74
C VAL A 136 1.94 16.96 7.26
N GLU A 137 0.72 17.16 7.75
CA GLU A 137 0.38 17.08 9.18
C GLU A 137 0.04 15.66 9.61
N LYS A 138 -0.64 14.90 8.74
CA LYS A 138 -1.03 13.52 9.02
C LYS A 138 -0.96 12.64 7.77
N ILE A 139 -0.52 11.41 7.95
CA ILE A 139 -0.39 10.38 6.91
C ILE A 139 -1.30 9.21 7.26
N HIS A 140 -2.26 8.93 6.38
CA HIS A 140 -3.11 7.75 6.44
C HIS A 140 -2.67 6.71 5.42
N PHE A 141 -3.01 5.46 5.65
CA PHE A 141 -2.78 4.37 4.70
C PHE A 141 -4.10 3.75 4.25
N VAL A 142 -4.19 3.48 2.96
CA VAL A 142 -5.15 2.52 2.42
C VAL A 142 -4.36 1.45 1.70
N CYS A 143 -4.56 0.20 2.08
CA CYS A 143 -3.74 -0.91 1.63
C CYS A 143 -4.61 -1.96 0.98
N HIS A 144 -4.18 -2.49 -0.16
CA HIS A 144 -4.80 -3.65 -0.79
C HIS A 144 -3.87 -4.85 -0.76
N SER A 145 -4.37 -6.01 -0.35
CA SER A 145 -3.65 -7.29 -0.45
C SER A 145 -2.22 -7.18 0.15
N MET A 146 -1.17 -7.53 -0.59
CA MET A 146 0.23 -7.41 -0.16
C MET A 146 0.64 -6.00 0.33
N GLY A 147 -0.04 -4.94 -0.11
CA GLY A 147 0.29 -3.57 0.31
C GLY A 147 0.22 -3.36 1.82
N GLY A 148 -0.69 -4.07 2.52
CA GLY A 148 -0.78 -3.98 3.99
C GLY A 148 0.40 -4.66 4.69
N LEU A 149 0.95 -5.71 4.08
CA LEU A 149 2.15 -6.38 4.57
C LEU A 149 3.40 -5.53 4.38
N ILE A 150 3.45 -4.69 3.33
CA ILE A 150 4.53 -3.72 3.13
C ILE A 150 4.50 -2.63 4.19
N VAL A 151 3.32 -2.10 4.55
CA VAL A 151 3.22 -1.14 5.65
C VAL A 151 3.65 -1.79 6.96
N ARG A 152 3.21 -3.02 7.25
CA ARG A 152 3.67 -3.76 8.45
C ARG A 152 5.17 -4.05 8.42
N THR A 153 5.75 -4.31 7.24
CA THR A 153 7.20 -4.45 7.06
C THR A 153 7.92 -3.14 7.36
N TYR A 154 7.42 -2.01 6.86
CA TYR A 154 7.95 -0.69 7.21
C TYR A 154 7.97 -0.46 8.72
N LEU A 155 6.89 -0.82 9.43
CA LEU A 155 6.82 -0.70 10.90
C LEU A 155 7.78 -1.64 11.65
N GLN A 156 8.25 -2.71 11.01
CA GLN A 156 9.25 -3.61 11.58
C GLN A 156 10.67 -3.07 11.39
N GLN A 157 10.92 -2.46 10.23
CA GLN A 157 12.26 -2.05 9.80
C GLN A 157 12.64 -0.64 10.28
N TYR A 158 11.65 0.21 10.55
CA TYR A 158 11.86 1.62 10.86
C TYR A 158 11.00 2.07 12.04
N GLU A 159 11.47 3.10 12.75
CA GLU A 159 10.64 3.84 13.71
C GLU A 159 9.44 4.46 12.96
N PRO A 160 8.19 4.19 13.40
CA PRO A 160 7.01 4.73 12.73
C PRO A 160 7.02 6.25 12.72
N ASP A 161 6.78 6.85 11.55
CA ASP A 161 6.64 8.29 11.43
C ASP A 161 5.51 8.81 12.34
N THR A 162 5.82 9.82 13.15
CA THR A 162 4.88 10.41 14.12
C THR A 162 3.61 10.99 13.50
N ARG A 163 3.62 11.25 12.18
CA ARG A 163 2.46 11.76 11.43
C ARG A 163 1.47 10.66 11.07
N ILE A 164 1.80 9.38 11.27
CA ILE A 164 0.90 8.29 10.90
C ILE A 164 -0.39 8.34 11.73
N GLY A 165 -1.52 8.44 11.04
CA GLY A 165 -2.86 8.53 11.60
C GLY A 165 -3.58 7.19 11.64
N ARG A 166 -4.27 6.87 10.55
CA ARG A 166 -5.14 5.69 10.43
C ARG A 166 -4.78 4.83 9.24
N MET A 167 -5.09 3.54 9.30
CA MET A 167 -4.95 2.63 8.17
C MET A 167 -6.22 1.82 7.90
N VAL A 168 -6.55 1.63 6.63
CA VAL A 168 -7.57 0.69 6.18
C VAL A 168 -6.91 -0.43 5.37
N MET A 169 -7.15 -1.67 5.77
CA MET A 169 -6.64 -2.87 5.10
C MET A 169 -7.77 -3.55 4.32
N LEU A 170 -7.63 -3.62 3.00
CA LEU A 170 -8.60 -4.18 2.07
C LEU A 170 -8.08 -5.54 1.56
N GLY A 171 -8.66 -6.64 2.06
CA GLY A 171 -8.27 -8.00 1.66
C GLY A 171 -6.80 -8.35 1.93
N VAL A 172 -6.17 -7.75 2.94
CA VAL A 172 -4.76 -7.99 3.28
C VAL A 172 -4.63 -9.36 3.96
N PRO A 173 -3.82 -10.31 3.46
CA PRO A 173 -3.65 -11.63 4.07
C PRO A 173 -2.75 -11.56 5.32
N ASN A 174 -3.28 -10.98 6.40
CA ASN A 174 -2.54 -10.66 7.63
C ASN A 174 -1.97 -11.86 8.37
N LEU A 175 -2.60 -13.03 8.24
CA LEU A 175 -2.14 -14.30 8.83
C LEU A 175 -1.46 -15.21 7.80
N GLY A 176 -1.10 -14.66 6.63
CA GLY A 176 -0.65 -15.43 5.46
C GLY A 176 -1.80 -15.75 4.53
N ALA A 177 -1.48 -16.26 3.34
CA ALA A 177 -2.48 -16.71 2.37
C ALA A 177 -2.30 -18.21 2.10
N LYS A 178 -3.27 -19.04 2.50
CA LYS A 178 -3.31 -20.47 2.13
C LYS A 178 -3.09 -20.74 0.63
N MET A 179 -3.50 -19.83 -0.25
CA MET A 179 -3.26 -19.97 -1.68
C MET A 179 -1.78 -19.83 -2.05
N ALA A 180 -1.01 -19.02 -1.32
CA ALA A 180 0.45 -18.97 -1.47
C ALA A 180 1.08 -20.30 -1.04
N ASP A 181 0.57 -20.96 0.00
CA ASP A 181 1.03 -22.31 0.39
C ASP A 181 0.76 -23.37 -0.67
N ILE A 182 -0.44 -23.32 -1.27
CA ILE A 182 -0.87 -24.28 -2.30
C ILE A 182 -0.08 -24.07 -3.60
N MET A 183 0.32 -22.83 -3.89
CA MET A 183 0.94 -22.46 -5.17
C MET A 183 2.44 -22.20 -5.09
N LYS A 184 3.08 -22.28 -3.91
CA LYS A 184 4.52 -21.96 -3.73
C LYS A 184 5.45 -22.81 -4.58
N ASP A 185 5.08 -24.07 -4.88
CA ASP A 185 5.89 -24.98 -5.69
C ASP A 185 5.61 -24.85 -7.20
N ASN A 186 4.67 -23.98 -7.60
CA ASN A 186 4.34 -23.74 -8.99
C ASN A 186 5.29 -22.70 -9.59
N ILE A 187 6.20 -23.12 -10.46
CA ILE A 187 7.20 -22.27 -11.13
C ILE A 187 6.56 -21.08 -11.87
N LEU A 188 5.33 -21.23 -12.40
CA LEU A 188 4.59 -20.14 -13.04
C LEU A 188 4.07 -19.12 -12.01
N TYR A 189 3.66 -19.57 -10.82
CA TYR A 189 3.31 -18.69 -9.70
C TYR A 189 4.56 -17.94 -9.21
N GLN A 190 5.69 -18.63 -9.04
CA GLN A 190 6.95 -17.99 -8.65
C GLN A 190 7.41 -16.91 -9.65
N PHE A 191 7.28 -17.18 -10.96
CA PHE A 191 7.65 -16.24 -12.01
C PHE A 191 6.71 -15.01 -12.08
N ILE A 192 5.42 -15.20 -11.85
CA ILE A 192 4.42 -14.12 -11.90
C ILE A 192 4.46 -13.24 -10.64
N TYR A 193 4.66 -13.84 -9.47
CA TYR A 193 4.59 -13.16 -8.18
C TYR A 193 5.97 -12.73 -7.65
N GLY A 194 7.07 -13.20 -8.22
CA GLY A 194 8.42 -12.73 -7.92
C GLY A 194 8.85 -12.94 -6.46
N PRO A 195 9.93 -12.25 -6.00
CA PRO A 195 10.49 -12.45 -4.66
C PRO A 195 9.49 -12.17 -3.53
N ALA A 196 8.79 -11.03 -3.55
CA ALA A 196 7.79 -10.70 -2.55
C ALA A 196 6.64 -11.72 -2.48
N GLY A 197 6.26 -12.30 -3.63
CA GLY A 197 5.27 -13.37 -3.70
C GLY A 197 5.66 -14.64 -2.95
N GLN A 198 6.96 -14.94 -2.86
CA GLN A 198 7.46 -16.11 -2.13
C GLN A 198 7.42 -15.90 -0.60
N GLU A 199 7.37 -14.65 -0.15
CA GLU A 199 7.26 -14.30 1.26
C GLU A 199 5.80 -14.31 1.76
N LEU A 200 4.81 -14.53 0.87
CA LEU A 200 3.37 -14.56 1.18
C LEU A 200 2.85 -15.88 1.78
N VAL A 201 3.72 -16.88 1.89
CA VAL A 201 3.43 -18.24 2.39
C VAL A 201 2.98 -18.19 3.86
N GLU A 202 1.89 -18.88 4.18
CA GLU A 202 1.36 -19.07 5.53
C GLU A 202 2.23 -20.09 6.28
N ASN A 203 3.32 -19.57 6.83
CA ASN A 203 4.16 -20.29 7.78
C ASN A 203 4.01 -19.62 9.16
N PRO A 204 3.57 -20.34 10.21
CA PRO A 204 3.51 -19.82 11.57
C PRO A 204 4.84 -19.27 12.11
N GLU A 205 5.98 -19.70 11.56
CA GLU A 205 7.32 -19.16 11.83
C GLU A 205 7.85 -18.25 10.70
N GLY A 206 7.03 -18.03 9.68
CA GLY A 206 7.31 -17.25 8.48
C GLY A 206 7.38 -15.75 8.73
N TYR A 207 7.74 -15.03 7.68
CA TYR A 207 7.95 -13.59 7.75
C TYR A 207 6.68 -12.82 8.16
N ILE A 208 5.52 -13.15 7.57
CA ILE A 208 4.23 -12.48 7.86
C ILE A 208 3.82 -12.65 9.33
N ALA A 209 4.02 -13.82 9.93
CA ALA A 209 3.68 -14.08 11.32
C ALA A 209 4.50 -13.23 12.31
N LYS A 210 5.72 -12.81 11.90
CA LYS A 210 6.62 -11.95 12.68
C LYS A 210 6.38 -10.46 12.47
N LEU A 211 5.58 -10.08 11.47
CA LEU A 211 5.31 -8.68 11.19
C LEU A 211 4.48 -8.06 12.32
N PRO A 212 4.84 -6.85 12.80
CA PRO A 212 4.16 -6.22 13.91
C PRO A 212 2.69 -5.92 13.58
N THR A 213 1.89 -5.92 14.64
CA THR A 213 0.56 -5.31 14.60
C THR A 213 0.71 -3.80 14.77
N PRO A 214 0.07 -2.96 13.93
CA PRO A 214 0.08 -1.51 14.10
C PRO A 214 -0.40 -1.09 15.51
N GLN A 215 0.26 -0.08 16.08
CA GLN A 215 -0.12 0.49 17.38
C GLN A 215 -1.07 1.70 17.26
N PHE A 216 -1.27 2.22 16.06
CA PHE A 216 -2.25 3.26 15.75
C PHE A 216 -3.58 2.65 15.26
N GLU A 217 -4.64 3.46 15.13
CA GLU A 217 -5.95 2.97 14.71
C GLU A 217 -5.92 2.38 13.29
N PHE A 218 -6.36 1.13 13.15
CA PHE A 218 -6.55 0.53 11.84
C PHE A 218 -7.80 -0.35 11.79
N ALA A 219 -8.36 -0.47 10.58
CA ALA A 219 -9.51 -1.31 10.30
C ALA A 219 -9.23 -2.32 9.19
N VAL A 220 -9.98 -3.41 9.19
CA VAL A 220 -9.89 -4.48 8.19
C VAL A 220 -11.24 -4.62 7.48
N ILE A 221 -11.21 -4.56 6.15
CA ILE A 221 -12.35 -4.89 5.30
C ILE A 221 -11.99 -6.14 4.50
N ALA A 222 -12.76 -7.20 4.69
CA ALA A 222 -12.59 -8.46 3.99
C ALA A 222 -13.60 -8.58 2.85
N GLY A 223 -13.15 -9.04 1.68
CA GLY A 223 -14.05 -9.50 0.64
C GLY A 223 -14.64 -10.84 1.06
N ALA A 224 -15.92 -11.02 0.78
CA ALA A 224 -16.69 -12.19 1.16
C ALA A 224 -17.78 -12.43 0.11
N ARG A 225 -18.31 -13.65 0.05
CA ARG A 225 -19.57 -13.93 -0.63
C ARG A 225 -20.76 -13.88 0.32
N GLY A 226 -20.52 -14.04 1.63
CA GLY A 226 -21.57 -14.21 2.64
C GLY A 226 -22.08 -15.65 2.72
N THR A 227 -21.27 -16.63 2.32
CA THR A 227 -21.61 -18.06 2.31
C THR A 227 -20.51 -18.90 2.94
N ASN A 228 -20.82 -20.11 3.41
CA ASN A 228 -19.84 -20.98 4.07
C ASN A 228 -18.64 -21.40 3.19
N ASP A 229 -18.81 -21.42 1.86
CA ASP A 229 -17.79 -21.86 0.89
C ASP A 229 -17.21 -20.71 0.04
N GLY A 230 -17.58 -19.47 0.38
CA GLY A 230 -17.14 -18.26 -0.31
C GLY A 230 -17.23 -18.28 -1.85
N TRP A 231 -16.29 -17.60 -2.51
CA TRP A 231 -16.19 -17.55 -3.97
C TRP A 231 -15.31 -18.68 -4.53
N ASN A 232 -14.34 -19.18 -3.76
CA ASN A 232 -13.44 -20.24 -4.18
C ASN A 232 -13.53 -21.44 -3.23
N PRO A 233 -14.15 -22.56 -3.66
CA PRO A 233 -14.38 -23.72 -2.80
C PRO A 233 -13.09 -24.45 -2.36
N LEU A 234 -11.93 -24.09 -2.91
CA LEU A 234 -10.63 -24.60 -2.46
C LEU A 234 -10.10 -23.88 -1.22
N ILE A 235 -10.68 -22.72 -0.87
CA ILE A 235 -10.33 -21.95 0.31
C ILE A 235 -11.38 -22.27 1.39
N PRO A 236 -11.00 -22.84 2.55
CA PRO A 236 -11.97 -23.13 3.60
C PRO A 236 -12.60 -21.86 4.17
N GLY A 237 -13.93 -21.85 4.24
CA GLY A 237 -14.72 -20.73 4.78
C GLY A 237 -15.12 -19.72 3.70
N ASP A 238 -15.60 -18.55 4.15
CA ASP A 238 -15.88 -17.44 3.26
C ASP A 238 -14.56 -16.77 2.80
N ASP A 239 -14.51 -16.29 1.57
CA ASP A 239 -13.30 -15.79 0.93
C ASP A 239 -13.66 -14.77 -0.16
N ASP A 240 -12.65 -14.15 -0.78
CA ASP A 240 -12.80 -13.18 -1.88
C ASP A 240 -12.33 -13.73 -3.25
N GLY A 241 -12.18 -15.05 -3.36
CA GLY A 241 -11.61 -15.78 -4.48
C GLY A 241 -10.11 -16.06 -4.34
N THR A 242 -9.41 -15.32 -3.47
CA THR A 242 -7.95 -15.40 -3.29
C THR A 242 -7.52 -15.52 -1.82
N VAL A 243 -8.18 -14.76 -0.93
CA VAL A 243 -7.86 -14.66 0.49
C VAL A 243 -9.12 -14.99 1.29
N SER A 244 -9.01 -15.87 2.28
CA SER A 244 -10.12 -16.16 3.19
C SER A 244 -10.40 -14.98 4.10
N VAL A 245 -11.66 -14.81 4.52
CA VAL A 245 -12.03 -13.80 5.51
C VAL A 245 -11.20 -13.96 6.78
N ASP A 246 -10.96 -15.18 7.24
CA ASP A 246 -10.15 -15.44 8.44
C ASP A 246 -8.69 -15.03 8.28
N ALA A 247 -8.08 -15.24 7.11
CA ALA A 247 -6.71 -14.81 6.83
C ALA A 247 -6.54 -13.29 6.89
N THR A 248 -7.60 -12.53 6.64
CA THR A 248 -7.55 -11.07 6.74
C THR A 248 -7.55 -10.53 8.17
N ARG A 249 -8.03 -11.34 9.13
CA ARG A 249 -8.20 -10.90 10.51
C ARG A 249 -6.84 -10.61 11.16
N LEU A 250 -6.68 -9.40 11.69
CA LEU A 250 -5.50 -9.00 12.45
C LEU A 250 -5.92 -8.47 13.82
N PRO A 251 -5.57 -9.19 14.92
CA PRO A 251 -5.83 -8.72 16.27
C PRO A 251 -5.24 -7.33 16.50
N GLY A 252 -6.01 -6.42 17.11
CA GLY A 252 -5.68 -5.00 17.24
C GLY A 252 -6.48 -4.09 16.30
N ALA A 253 -7.16 -4.63 15.29
CA ALA A 253 -8.04 -3.84 14.43
C ALA A 253 -9.19 -3.28 15.27
N VAL A 254 -9.38 -1.96 15.26
CA VAL A 254 -10.45 -1.31 16.04
C VAL A 254 -11.82 -1.48 15.40
N ASP A 255 -11.86 -1.89 14.13
CA ASP A 255 -13.08 -2.21 13.42
C ASP A 255 -12.83 -3.25 12.31
N PHE A 256 -13.85 -4.02 12.00
CA PHE A 256 -13.84 -5.07 10.99
C PHE A 256 -15.19 -5.18 10.29
N MET A 257 -15.18 -5.37 8.98
CA MET A 257 -16.38 -5.71 8.23
C MET A 257 -16.08 -6.61 7.03
N THR A 258 -17.10 -7.29 6.55
CA THR A 258 -17.08 -7.97 5.25
C THR A 258 -17.88 -7.16 4.22
N VAL A 259 -17.50 -7.29 2.95
CA VAL A 259 -18.22 -6.70 1.80
C VAL A 259 -18.37 -7.75 0.70
N PRO A 260 -19.48 -7.73 -0.07
CA PRO A 260 -19.70 -8.67 -1.17
C PRO A 260 -18.81 -8.33 -2.37
N ALA A 261 -17.54 -8.73 -2.31
CA ALA A 261 -16.54 -8.41 -3.32
C ALA A 261 -15.51 -9.53 -3.50
N ILE A 262 -15.10 -9.74 -4.75
CA ILE A 262 -13.93 -10.57 -5.08
C ILE A 262 -12.65 -9.72 -5.06
N HIS A 263 -11.51 -10.37 -4.81
CA HIS A 263 -10.23 -9.76 -4.42
C HIS A 263 -9.79 -8.60 -5.31
N SER A 264 -9.85 -8.80 -6.63
CA SER A 264 -9.38 -7.82 -7.62
C SER A 264 -10.30 -6.61 -7.79
N PHE A 265 -11.56 -6.68 -7.34
CA PHE A 265 -12.55 -5.62 -7.52
C PHE A 265 -12.99 -4.97 -6.20
N MET A 266 -12.43 -5.39 -5.07
CA MET A 266 -12.74 -4.84 -3.74
C MET A 266 -12.56 -3.32 -3.67
N MET A 267 -11.55 -2.79 -4.36
CA MET A 267 -11.24 -1.35 -4.38
C MET A 267 -12.28 -0.51 -5.12
N SER A 268 -13.08 -1.14 -5.97
CA SER A 268 -14.19 -0.52 -6.71
C SER A 268 -15.55 -0.81 -6.09
N ASN A 269 -15.61 -1.55 -4.98
CA ASN A 269 -16.84 -1.84 -4.28
C ASN A 269 -17.28 -0.60 -3.49
N GLU A 270 -18.46 -0.07 -3.78
CA GLU A 270 -18.98 1.17 -3.17
C GLU A 270 -19.05 1.08 -1.64
N GLN A 271 -19.41 -0.09 -1.09
CA GLN A 271 -19.46 -0.29 0.36
C GLN A 271 -18.05 -0.24 0.99
N ALA A 272 -17.05 -0.83 0.34
CA ALA A 272 -15.67 -0.75 0.77
C ALA A 272 -15.13 0.69 0.70
N GLN A 273 -15.48 1.43 -0.34
CA GLN A 273 -15.07 2.83 -0.51
C GLN A 273 -15.70 3.74 0.55
N ALA A 274 -17.01 3.65 0.74
CA ALA A 274 -17.73 4.40 1.77
C ALA A 274 -17.18 4.10 3.17
N ALA A 275 -16.97 2.82 3.49
CA ALA A 275 -16.41 2.41 4.77
C ALA A 275 -14.97 2.89 4.97
N THR A 276 -14.15 2.88 3.91
CA THR A 276 -12.78 3.42 3.94
C THR A 276 -12.79 4.90 4.27
N VAL A 277 -13.58 5.70 3.54
CA VAL A 277 -13.71 7.14 3.78
C VAL A 277 -14.23 7.42 5.19
N ASN A 278 -15.27 6.70 5.61
CA ASN A 278 -15.86 6.85 6.94
C ASN A 278 -14.85 6.53 8.05
N PHE A 279 -14.05 5.48 7.88
CA PHE A 279 -13.03 5.11 8.85
C PHE A 279 -11.91 6.15 8.93
N LEU A 280 -11.43 6.66 7.79
CA LEU A 280 -10.40 7.69 7.79
C LEU A 280 -10.86 8.97 8.49
N LYS A 281 -12.13 9.37 8.32
CA LYS A 281 -12.70 10.56 8.98
C LYS A 281 -13.04 10.32 10.45
N HIS A 282 -13.72 9.22 10.76
CA HIS A 282 -14.43 9.03 12.04
C HIS A 282 -13.92 7.84 12.88
N GLY A 283 -13.04 7.00 12.34
CA GLY A 283 -12.49 5.84 13.05
C GLY A 283 -13.46 4.67 13.20
N CYS A 284 -14.53 4.61 12.38
CA CYS A 284 -15.48 3.51 12.29
C CYS A 284 -15.80 3.20 10.82
N LEU A 285 -16.07 1.94 10.48
CA LEU A 285 -16.36 1.51 9.11
C LEU A 285 -17.82 1.76 8.71
N ARG A 286 -18.73 1.80 9.68
CA ARG A 286 -20.18 1.91 9.46
C ARG A 286 -20.65 3.31 9.81
N GLU A 287 -21.62 3.82 9.06
CA GLU A 287 -22.26 5.12 9.33
C GLU A 287 -22.94 5.19 10.71
N SER A 288 -23.41 4.05 11.23
CA SER A 288 -23.99 3.95 12.57
C SER A 288 -22.99 4.25 13.69
N GLY A 289 -21.69 4.25 13.40
CA GLY A 289 -20.61 4.35 14.40
C GLY A 289 -20.33 3.04 15.14
N GLU A 290 -21.12 1.99 14.92
CA GLU A 290 -20.92 0.68 15.54
C GLU A 290 -19.64 0.01 15.01
N LYS A 291 -18.73 -0.34 15.93
CA LYS A 291 -17.47 -1.01 15.61
C LYS A 291 -17.53 -2.50 15.93
N SER A 292 -16.83 -3.30 15.14
CA SER A 292 -16.58 -4.72 15.44
C SER A 292 -15.08 -4.98 15.54
N PRO A 293 -14.44 -4.68 16.69
CA PRO A 293 -13.00 -4.82 16.84
C PRO A 293 -12.55 -6.28 16.79
N ILE A 294 -11.33 -6.51 16.30
CA ILE A 294 -10.63 -7.79 16.43
C ILE A 294 -9.72 -7.68 17.66
N ILE A 295 -10.15 -8.23 18.79
CA ILE A 295 -9.44 -8.08 20.07
C ILE A 295 -8.05 -8.73 20.00
N ARG A 296 -7.02 -8.03 20.49
CA ARG A 296 -5.72 -8.65 20.79
C ARG A 296 -5.94 -9.77 21.79
N LYS A 297 -5.51 -11.00 21.50
CA LYS A 297 -5.42 -12.02 22.55
C LYS A 297 -4.44 -11.45 23.58
N GLU A 298 -4.91 -11.16 24.79
CA GLU A 298 -4.01 -10.88 25.89
C GLU A 298 -3.06 -12.08 25.98
N ASN A 299 -1.75 -11.82 25.97
CA ASN A 299 -0.81 -12.84 26.39
C ASN A 299 -1.30 -13.27 27.77
N ALA A 300 -1.71 -14.52 27.91
CA ALA A 300 -1.95 -15.10 29.22
C ALA A 300 -0.65 -14.90 30.01
N VAL A 301 -0.64 -13.89 30.87
CA VAL A 301 0.36 -13.77 31.93
C VAL A 301 0.23 -15.07 32.67
N LYS A 302 1.21 -15.97 32.51
CA LYS A 302 1.30 -17.13 33.40
C LYS A 302 1.33 -16.56 34.82
N PRO A 303 0.34 -16.86 35.67
CA PRO A 303 0.42 -16.48 37.06
C PRO A 303 1.52 -17.35 37.67
N GLY A 304 2.67 -16.72 37.97
CA GLY A 304 3.72 -17.25 38.86
C GLY A 304 4.38 -18.56 38.47
N GLU A 305 5.63 -18.49 38.01
CA GLU A 305 6.71 -19.40 38.40
C GLU A 305 7.99 -18.59 38.60
#